data_AF-A0A370GB63-F1
#
_entry.id   AF-A0A370GB63-F1
#
_cell.length_a   1.000
_cell.length_b   1.000
_cell.length_c   1.000
_cell.angle_alpha   90.00
_cell.angle_beta   90.00
_cell.angle_gamma   90.00
#
_symmetry.space_group_name_H-M   'P 1'
#
loop_
_entity.id
_entity.type
_entity.pdbx_description
1 polymer ?
#
loop_
_entity_poly.entity_id
_entity_poly.type
_entity_poly.pdbx_seq_one_letter_code
_entity_poly.pdbx_strand_id
1 'polypeptide(L)'
;MAGEVLIEQGETILRLYVLPPAGAQVGVFLPLDALFEVRVQAAVRLWRVLNGRPPGRDPACLSSDRISRLILALRTLDGLDSGVSQREVAGALFGQKVSTRDWLSHDLHFRMKRLVRFARALTDGGYRRLLRHPFRGA
;
A
#
# COMPACT_ATOMS: atom_id res chain seq x y z
N MET A 1 27.33 14.73 -7.35
CA MET A 1 26.23 14.73 -6.35
C MET A 1 25.09 13.91 -6.93
N ALA A 2 24.69 12.83 -6.28
CA ALA A 2 23.59 11.99 -6.74
C ALA A 2 22.26 12.74 -6.54
N GLY A 3 21.54 12.99 -7.61
CA GLY A 3 20.22 13.61 -7.57
C GLY A 3 19.15 12.54 -7.47
N GLU A 4 18.19 12.73 -6.57
CA GLU A 4 16.98 11.92 -6.54
C GLU A 4 15.94 12.55 -7.47
N VAL A 5 15.37 11.76 -8.38
CA VAL A 5 14.29 12.21 -9.27
C VAL A 5 13.09 11.29 -9.06
N LEU A 6 11.94 11.88 -8.75
CA LEU A 6 10.67 11.19 -8.68
C LEU A 6 9.93 11.44 -10.00
N ILE A 7 9.59 10.39 -10.74
CA ILE A 7 8.77 10.48 -11.95
C ILE A 7 7.37 9.98 -11.61
N GLU A 8 6.39 10.85 -11.82
CA GLU A 8 4.96 10.54 -11.71
C GLU A 8 4.37 10.43 -13.12
N GLN A 9 3.83 9.25 -13.45
CA GLN A 9 3.15 8.97 -14.73
C GLN A 9 1.83 8.26 -14.41
N GLY A 10 0.72 9.02 -14.38
CA GLY A 10 -0.58 8.51 -13.94
C GLY A 10 -0.57 8.08 -12.47
N GLU A 11 -1.05 6.87 -12.15
CA GLU A 11 -0.99 6.29 -10.79
C GLU A 11 0.38 5.69 -10.42
N THR A 12 1.36 5.74 -11.33
CA THR A 12 2.67 5.12 -11.10
C THR A 12 3.69 6.17 -10.66
N ILE A 13 4.23 5.99 -9.46
CA ILE A 13 5.36 6.78 -8.93
C ILE A 13 6.63 5.93 -9.04
N LEU A 14 7.65 6.42 -9.75
CA LEU A 14 8.95 5.78 -9.90
C LEU A 14 10.05 6.66 -9.27
N ARG A 15 10.85 6.08 -8.37
CA ARG A 15 11.97 6.77 -7.71
C ARG A 15 13.29 6.38 -8.35
N LEU A 16 14.00 7.36 -8.90
CA LEU A 16 15.28 7.21 -9.58
C LEU A 16 16.39 7.84 -8.76
N TYR A 17 17.52 7.15 -8.66
CA TYR A 17 18.78 7.74 -8.20
C TYR A 17 19.65 8.01 -9.43
N VAL A 18 19.78 9.28 -9.80
CA VAL A 18 20.58 9.72 -10.95
C VAL A 18 21.96 10.14 -10.46
N LEU A 19 23.02 9.46 -10.92
CA LEU A 19 24.38 9.98 -10.85
C LEU A 19 24.72 10.56 -12.23
N PRO A 20 24.85 11.90 -12.42
CA PRO A 20 25.31 12.45 -13.69
C PRO A 20 26.82 12.71 -13.66
N PRO A 21 27.45 12.72 -14.85
CA PRO A 21 27.52 13.96 -15.61
C PRO A 21 26.46 14.03 -16.73
N ALA A 22 26.13 15.24 -17.14
CA ALA A 22 25.10 15.53 -18.15
C ALA A 22 25.40 14.83 -19.48
N GLY A 23 24.38 14.20 -20.07
CA GLY A 23 24.48 13.49 -21.36
C GLY A 23 24.86 12.00 -21.27
N ALA A 24 25.16 11.48 -20.07
CA ALA A 24 25.44 10.05 -19.89
C ALA A 24 24.17 9.19 -20.01
N GLN A 25 24.32 7.97 -20.55
CA GLN A 25 23.25 6.97 -20.53
C GLN A 25 22.80 6.68 -19.09
N VAL A 26 21.49 6.68 -18.86
CA VAL A 26 20.90 6.35 -17.55
C VAL A 26 21.04 4.86 -17.30
N GLY A 27 21.76 4.50 -16.24
CA GLY A 27 21.87 3.13 -15.73
C GLY A 27 21.01 2.90 -14.50
N VAL A 28 20.60 1.65 -14.26
CA VAL A 28 19.90 1.25 -13.02
C VAL A 28 20.81 0.33 -12.21
N PHE A 29 21.11 0.70 -10.97
CA PHE A 29 21.79 -0.17 -10.02
C PHE A 29 20.77 -1.02 -9.27
N LEU A 30 20.89 -2.35 -9.38
CA LEU A 30 20.00 -3.31 -8.73
C LEU A 30 20.77 -4.17 -7.73
N PRO A 31 20.51 -4.05 -6.41
CA PRO A 31 21.08 -4.95 -5.42
C PRO A 31 20.64 -6.39 -5.66
N LEU A 32 21.57 -7.34 -5.53
CA LEU A 32 21.28 -8.78 -5.51
C LEU A 32 20.70 -9.19 -4.15
N ASP A 33 19.51 -8.69 -3.83
CA ASP A 33 18.78 -8.96 -2.59
C ASP A 33 17.57 -9.87 -2.81
N ALA A 34 16.83 -10.18 -1.74
CA ALA A 34 15.61 -10.99 -1.80
C ALA A 34 14.49 -10.37 -2.66
N LEU A 35 14.62 -9.11 -3.09
CA LEU A 35 13.67 -8.41 -3.94
C LEU A 35 14.18 -8.25 -5.39
N PHE A 36 15.33 -8.84 -5.74
CA PHE A 36 16.00 -8.62 -7.02
C PHE A 36 15.08 -8.78 -8.23
N GLU A 37 14.31 -9.87 -8.32
CA GLU A 37 13.38 -10.11 -9.42
C GLU A 37 12.33 -9.00 -9.56
N VAL A 38 11.79 -8.52 -8.44
CA VAL A 38 10.81 -7.44 -8.39
C VAL A 38 11.44 -6.14 -8.90
N ARG A 39 12.69 -5.87 -8.49
CA ARG A 39 13.43 -4.68 -8.92
C ARG A 39 13.77 -4.74 -10.41
N VAL A 40 14.12 -5.92 -10.95
CA VAL A 40 14.32 -6.12 -12.40
C VAL A 40 13.04 -5.80 -13.17
N GLN A 41 11.89 -6.33 -12.73
CA GLN A 41 10.60 -6.04 -13.37
C GLN A 41 10.25 -4.55 -13.30
N ALA A 42 10.53 -3.88 -12.17
CA ALA A 42 10.34 -2.43 -12.04
C ALA A 42 11.25 -1.65 -13.00
N ALA A 43 12.53 -2.06 -13.15
CA ALA A 43 13.46 -1.43 -14.08
C ALA A 43 13.03 -1.60 -15.54
N VAL A 44 12.52 -2.78 -15.92
CA VAL A 44 11.97 -3.02 -17.27
C VAL A 44 10.73 -2.15 -17.52
N ARG A 45 9.82 -2.04 -16.53
CA ARG A 45 8.64 -1.16 -16.61
C ARG A 45 9.05 0.30 -16.80
N LEU A 46 10.01 0.77 -16.02
CA LEU A 46 10.58 2.12 -16.14
C LEU A 46 11.15 2.36 -17.54
N TRP A 47 12.02 1.46 -18.03
CA TRP A 47 12.61 1.59 -19.36
C TRP A 47 11.54 1.64 -20.46
N ARG A 48 10.48 0.82 -20.38
CA ARG A 48 9.36 0.88 -21.32
C ARG A 48 8.70 2.25 -21.34
N VAL A 49 8.35 2.78 -20.17
CA VAL A 49 7.70 4.11 -20.05
C VAL A 49 8.59 5.21 -20.60
N LEU A 50 9.88 5.21 -20.26
CA LEU A 50 10.86 6.18 -20.79
C LEU A 50 11.00 6.13 -22.32
N ASN A 51 10.68 4.99 -22.95
CA ASN A 51 10.70 4.80 -24.39
C ASN A 51 9.30 4.89 -25.04
N GLY A 52 8.31 5.47 -24.35
CA GLY A 52 6.95 5.66 -24.88
C GLY A 52 6.16 4.36 -25.06
N ARG A 53 6.56 3.28 -24.38
CA ARG A 53 5.89 1.97 -24.41
C ARG A 53 5.04 1.77 -23.16
N PRO A 54 3.94 0.99 -23.24
CA PRO A 54 3.15 0.66 -22.06
C PRO A 54 4.02 -0.10 -21.04
N PRO A 55 3.89 0.17 -19.73
CA PRO A 55 4.72 -0.45 -18.69
C PRO A 55 4.54 -1.99 -18.65
N GLY A 56 3.35 -2.49 -18.98
CA GLY A 56 2.97 -3.89 -18.86
C GLY A 56 2.37 -4.20 -17.48
N ARG A 57 2.25 -5.50 -17.15
CA ARG A 57 1.67 -5.95 -15.87
C ARG A 57 2.50 -5.46 -14.69
N ASP A 58 1.84 -4.96 -13.66
CA ASP A 58 2.50 -4.59 -12.40
C ASP A 58 2.65 -5.85 -11.53
N PRO A 59 3.88 -6.31 -11.25
CA PRO A 59 4.08 -7.46 -10.38
C PRO A 59 3.61 -7.19 -8.95
N ALA A 60 3.61 -5.93 -8.50
CA ALA A 60 3.21 -5.54 -7.15
C ALA A 60 1.72 -5.16 -7.04
N CYS A 61 0.93 -5.34 -8.12
CA CYS A 61 -0.48 -4.97 -8.12
C CYS A 61 -1.26 -5.68 -7.01
N LEU A 62 -1.99 -4.91 -6.21
CA LEU A 62 -2.87 -5.43 -5.18
C LEU A 62 -4.24 -5.77 -5.78
N SER A 63 -4.88 -6.84 -5.30
CA SER A 63 -6.27 -7.12 -5.67
C SER A 63 -7.23 -6.07 -5.11
N SER A 64 -8.36 -5.86 -5.79
CA SER A 64 -9.40 -4.91 -5.36
C SER A 64 -9.90 -5.16 -3.94
N ASP A 65 -10.02 -6.43 -3.53
CA ASP A 65 -10.40 -6.79 -2.15
C ASP A 65 -9.36 -6.36 -1.13
N ARG A 66 -8.07 -6.50 -1.49
CA ARG A 66 -6.96 -6.09 -0.63
C ARG A 66 -6.91 -4.57 -0.52
N ILE A 67 -7.08 -3.84 -1.61
CA ILE A 67 -7.18 -2.38 -1.61
C ILE A 67 -8.35 -1.94 -0.72
N SER A 68 -9.52 -2.53 -0.91
CA SER A 68 -10.72 -2.24 -0.09
C SER A 68 -10.46 -2.47 1.40
N ARG A 69 -9.79 -3.57 1.76
CA ARG A 69 -9.45 -3.87 3.15
C ARG A 69 -8.44 -2.89 3.75
N LEU A 70 -7.47 -2.41 2.97
CA LEU A 70 -6.51 -1.39 3.40
C LEU A 70 -7.20 -0.04 3.60
N ILE A 71 -8.11 0.35 2.70
CA ILE A 71 -8.91 1.57 2.85
C ILE A 71 -9.77 1.50 4.12
N LEU A 72 -10.42 0.37 4.38
CA LEU A 72 -11.18 0.17 5.62
C LEU A 72 -10.31 0.29 6.87
N ALA A 73 -9.07 -0.20 6.82
CA ALA A 73 -8.12 -0.08 7.92
C ALA A 73 -7.72 1.37 8.20
N LEU A 74 -7.42 2.15 7.15
CA LEU A 74 -7.10 3.57 7.27
C LEU A 74 -8.29 4.35 7.87
N ARG A 75 -9.48 4.23 7.28
CA ARG A 75 -10.69 4.91 7.79
C ARG A 75 -11.05 4.51 9.21
N THR A 76 -10.75 3.27 9.59
CA THR A 76 -10.91 2.80 10.97
C THR A 76 -10.01 3.59 11.93
N LEU A 77 -8.74 3.76 11.58
CA LEU A 77 -7.81 4.54 12.40
C LEU A 77 -8.24 6.00 12.48
N ASP A 78 -8.54 6.63 11.34
CA ASP A 78 -8.98 8.02 11.29
C ASP A 78 -10.16 8.29 12.23
N GLY A 79 -11.16 7.40 12.23
CA GLY A 79 -12.32 7.50 13.12
C GLY A 79 -11.96 7.32 14.60
N LEU A 80 -11.14 6.32 14.92
CA LEU A 80 -10.75 6.05 16.32
C LEU A 80 -9.84 7.15 16.88
N ASP A 81 -8.92 7.68 16.07
CA ASP A 81 -8.01 8.77 16.46
C ASP A 81 -8.77 10.09 16.63
N SER A 82 -9.91 10.24 15.94
CA SER A 82 -10.87 11.34 16.15
C SER A 82 -11.74 11.16 17.41
N GLY A 83 -11.52 10.11 18.21
CA GLY A 83 -12.28 9.82 19.43
C GLY A 83 -13.64 9.16 19.22
N VAL A 84 -13.97 8.76 17.98
CA VAL A 84 -15.24 8.07 17.68
C VAL A 84 -15.19 6.63 18.20
N SER A 85 -16.28 6.14 18.78
CA SER A 85 -16.30 4.77 19.29
C SER A 85 -16.23 3.72 18.16
N GLN A 86 -15.65 2.54 18.43
CA GLN A 86 -15.62 1.44 17.44
C GLN A 86 -17.01 1.09 16.87
N ARG A 87 -18.05 1.22 17.69
CA ARG A 87 -19.45 0.98 17.31
C ARG A 87 -19.94 2.00 16.28
N GLU A 88 -19.65 3.27 16.50
CA GLU A 88 -20.02 4.36 15.59
C GLU A 88 -19.21 4.30 14.28
N VAL A 89 -17.90 4.04 14.37
CA VAL A 89 -17.06 3.79 13.19
C VAL A 89 -17.60 2.62 12.38
N ALA A 90 -17.97 1.51 13.03
CA ALA A 90 -18.56 0.36 12.34
C ALA A 90 -19.90 0.72 11.67
N GLY A 91 -20.73 1.53 12.32
CA GLY A 91 -21.97 2.04 11.72
C GLY A 91 -21.73 2.86 10.46
N ALA A 92 -20.71 3.71 10.46
CA ALA A 92 -20.35 4.51 9.29
C ALA A 92 -19.72 3.67 8.16
N LEU A 93 -18.84 2.73 8.49
CA LEU A 93 -18.11 1.92 7.50
C LEU A 93 -18.97 0.82 6.86
N PHE A 94 -19.89 0.23 7.61
CA PHE A 94 -20.68 -0.94 7.18
C PHE A 94 -22.17 -0.63 7.00
N GLY A 95 -22.60 0.62 7.24
CA GLY A 95 -24.00 1.03 7.11
C GLY A 95 -24.94 0.36 8.12
N GLN A 96 -24.40 -0.28 9.17
CA GLN A 96 -25.15 -1.07 10.12
C GLN A 96 -25.07 -0.47 11.52
N LYS A 97 -26.18 0.10 12.00
CA LYS A 97 -26.27 0.65 13.36
C LYS A 97 -26.63 -0.45 14.35
N VAL A 98 -25.77 -0.68 15.33
CA VAL A 98 -26.00 -1.61 16.43
C VAL A 98 -26.19 -0.80 17.72
N SER A 99 -27.19 -1.19 18.53
CA SER A 99 -27.44 -0.56 19.81
C SER A 99 -26.24 -0.73 20.76
N THR A 100 -26.07 0.16 21.73
CA THR A 100 -25.01 0.02 22.73
C THR A 100 -25.16 -1.27 23.55
N ARG A 101 -26.40 -1.70 23.81
CA ARG A 101 -26.70 -2.92 24.58
C ARG A 101 -26.27 -4.18 23.83
N ASP A 102 -26.53 -4.23 22.53
CA ASP A 102 -26.30 -5.43 21.73
C ASP A 102 -24.88 -5.52 21.16
N TRP A 103 -24.12 -4.42 21.24
CA TRP A 103 -22.81 -4.28 20.61
C TRP A 103 -21.86 -5.43 20.94
N LEU A 104 -21.69 -5.75 22.23
CA LEU A 104 -20.70 -6.75 22.66
C LEU A 104 -20.99 -8.16 22.14
N SER A 105 -22.27 -8.49 21.95
CA SER A 105 -22.74 -9.79 21.46
C SER A 105 -22.92 -9.85 19.94
N HIS A 106 -22.88 -8.72 19.24
CA HIS A 106 -23.12 -8.67 17.80
C HIS A 106 -21.84 -9.00 17.00
N ASP A 107 -21.98 -9.75 15.90
CA ASP A 107 -20.85 -10.09 15.00
C ASP A 107 -20.04 -8.89 14.49
N LEU A 108 -20.66 -7.72 14.39
CA LEU A 108 -20.02 -6.49 13.93
C LEU A 108 -18.93 -6.03 14.90
N HIS A 109 -19.09 -6.26 16.20
CA HIS A 109 -18.05 -6.00 17.20
C HIS A 109 -16.81 -6.87 16.97
N PHE A 110 -16.97 -8.16 16.71
CA PHE A 110 -15.83 -9.04 16.42
C PHE A 110 -15.17 -8.72 15.07
N ARG A 111 -15.97 -8.37 14.05
CA ARG A 111 -15.46 -7.89 12.76
C ARG A 111 -14.64 -6.61 12.96
N MET A 112 -15.15 -5.67 13.74
CA MET A 112 -14.47 -4.41 14.04
C MET A 112 -13.18 -4.65 14.83
N LYS A 113 -13.20 -5.50 15.86
CA LYS A 113 -12.01 -5.87 16.64
C LYS A 113 -10.91 -6.46 15.75
N ARG A 114 -11.25 -7.32 14.79
CA ARG A 114 -10.30 -7.85 13.80
C ARG A 114 -9.75 -6.77 12.87
N LEU A 115 -10.60 -5.83 12.44
CA LEU A 115 -10.21 -4.71 11.58
C LEU A 115 -9.28 -3.74 12.32
N VAL A 116 -9.58 -3.39 13.57
CA VAL A 116 -8.71 -2.55 14.42
C VAL A 116 -7.36 -3.21 14.63
N ARG A 117 -7.32 -4.50 14.95
CA ARG A 117 -6.05 -5.25 15.07
C ARG A 117 -5.25 -5.21 13.78
N PHE A 118 -5.91 -5.42 12.64
CA PHE A 118 -5.27 -5.34 11.33
C PHE A 118 -4.72 -3.94 11.03
N ALA A 119 -5.50 -2.90 11.33
CA ALA A 119 -5.10 -1.51 11.09
C ALA A 119 -3.90 -1.09 11.96
N ARG A 120 -3.91 -1.44 13.25
CA ARG A 120 -2.76 -1.20 14.14
C ARG A 120 -1.52 -1.96 13.70
N ALA A 121 -1.67 -3.22 13.31
CA ALA A 121 -0.54 -4.00 12.78
C ALA A 121 0.07 -3.35 11.52
N LEU A 122 -0.73 -2.66 10.69
CA LEU A 122 -0.20 -1.88 9.57
C LEU A 122 0.64 -0.70 10.08
N THR A 123 0.13 0.13 11.00
CA THR A 123 0.86 1.29 11.54
C THR A 123 2.12 0.92 12.31
N ASP A 124 2.13 -0.25 12.96
CA ASP A 124 3.28 -0.79 13.70
C ASP A 124 4.40 -1.33 12.78
N GLY A 125 4.46 -0.84 11.54
CA GLY A 125 5.46 -1.22 10.53
C GLY A 125 5.03 -2.36 9.61
N GLY A 126 3.85 -2.94 9.80
CA GLY A 126 3.29 -3.96 8.91
C GLY A 126 3.06 -3.44 7.48
N TYR A 127 2.84 -2.13 7.30
CA TYR A 127 2.71 -1.50 5.98
C TYR A 127 3.94 -1.77 5.08
N ARG A 128 5.13 -1.96 5.65
CA ARG A 128 6.36 -2.23 4.87
C ARG A 128 6.30 -3.53 4.08
N ARG A 129 5.41 -4.45 4.48
CA ARG A 129 5.13 -5.66 3.70
C ARG A 129 4.54 -5.32 2.34
N LEU A 130 3.87 -4.17 2.18
CA LEU A 130 3.27 -3.72 0.90
C LEU A 130 4.34 -3.46 -0.16
N LEU A 131 5.56 -3.23 0.28
CA LEU A 131 6.73 -3.01 -0.56
C LEU A 131 7.47 -4.31 -0.90
N ARG A 132 7.07 -5.45 -0.32
CA ARG A 132 7.72 -6.75 -0.49
C ARG A 132 6.85 -7.66 -1.37
N HIS A 133 7.39 -8.08 -2.51
CA HIS A 133 6.75 -9.05 -3.40
C HIS A 133 7.55 -10.38 -3.43
N PRO A 134 6.89 -11.55 -3.53
CA PRO A 134 5.44 -11.76 -3.54
C PRO A 134 4.85 -11.48 -2.17
N PHE A 135 3.79 -10.68 -2.14
CA PHE A 135 3.13 -10.30 -0.89
C PHE A 135 2.42 -11.54 -0.31
N ARG A 136 3.12 -12.27 0.55
CA ARG A 136 2.53 -13.33 1.37
C ARG A 136 1.89 -12.67 2.57
N GLY A 137 0.59 -12.45 2.50
CA GLY A 137 -0.20 -12.06 3.66
C GLY A 137 -0.17 -13.20 4.67
N ALA A 138 0.25 -12.91 5.89
CA ALA A 138 -0.07 -13.75 7.05
C ALA A 138 -1.44 -13.35 7.58
#